data_AF-R5B0P3-F1
#
_entry.id   AF-R5B0P3-F1
#
_cell.length_a   1.000
_cell.length_b   1.000
_cell.length_c   1.000
_cell.angle_alpha   90.00
_cell.angle_beta   90.00
_cell.angle_gamma   90.00
#
_symmetry.space_group_name_H-M   'P 1'
#
loop_
_entity.id
_entity.type
_entity.pdbx_description
1 polymer ?
#
loop_
_entity_poly.entity_id
_entity_poly.type
_entity_poly.pdbx_seq_one_letter_code
_entity_poly.pdbx_strand_id
1 'polypeptide(L)'
;MKILISITFLTIIASSLITACNGGNKSGDNITQVQTIEDSVTENIADVIRGRIIEDTVIGHWTIKATKDSNDIVVGRHDWAVKDSSVFLTMSYDRNIVYSDKEIRTKDVVGNEGEYIMQWDGEIFWVSDSAIYLSFGCFLPDTDDGWNMLYQILPDGTSNIIVLEYEIGVDGNTYIADFMALYLNERAVGASSGDLKRLYEQYCSKELAEELSAATFPIVSDDANFRHAYKTIRIEPQDGFTGLPLEKYSFEVKFKPYHNDDNVTDILYMEVDGTTNKIIKIDSGERKVI
;
A
#
# COMPACT_ATOMS: atom_id res chain seq x y z
N MET A 1 -50.83 4.91 20.45
CA MET A 1 -51.38 6.05 21.21
C MET A 1 -51.04 5.88 22.68
N LYS A 2 -50.45 6.93 23.30
CA LYS A 2 -50.06 7.11 24.73
C LYS A 2 -48.80 6.30 25.12
N ILE A 3 -47.58 6.85 25.09
CA ILE A 3 -46.97 7.88 25.97
C ILE A 3 -47.26 7.62 27.45
N LEU A 4 -46.24 7.19 28.19
CA LEU A 4 -45.64 7.88 29.36
C LEU A 4 -44.92 6.82 30.22
N ILE A 5 -43.64 7.02 30.56
CA ILE A 5 -43.12 6.88 31.93
C ILE A 5 -41.79 7.65 31.99
N SER A 6 -41.84 8.68 32.84
CA SER A 6 -40.77 9.54 33.30
C SER A 6 -39.94 8.81 34.35
N ILE A 7 -38.61 8.77 34.21
CA ILE A 7 -37.70 8.53 35.33
C ILE A 7 -36.51 9.49 35.20
N THR A 8 -36.59 10.58 35.94
CA THR A 8 -35.47 11.41 36.38
C THR A 8 -34.64 10.64 37.41
N PHE A 9 -33.33 10.52 37.20
CA PHE A 9 -32.39 10.29 38.29
C PHE A 9 -31.28 11.35 38.25
N LEU A 10 -31.40 12.27 39.20
CA LEU A 10 -30.43 13.27 39.61
C LEU A 10 -29.54 12.60 40.68
N THR A 11 -28.23 12.53 40.47
CA THR A 11 -27.27 12.30 41.55
C THR A 11 -26.12 13.29 41.42
N ILE A 12 -26.24 14.34 42.24
CA ILE A 12 -25.18 15.30 42.56
C ILE A 12 -24.31 14.64 43.64
N ILE A 13 -23.01 14.49 43.38
CA ILE A 13 -22.03 14.32 44.46
C ILE A 13 -21.05 15.48 44.35
N ALA A 14 -21.34 16.51 45.13
CA ALA A 14 -20.40 17.54 45.53
C ALA A 14 -19.60 17.03 46.72
N SER A 15 -18.28 17.30 46.73
CA SER A 15 -17.39 17.48 47.90
C SER A 15 -15.96 17.48 47.38
N SER A 16 -15.01 18.32 47.75
CA SER A 16 -14.95 19.57 48.51
C SER A 16 -13.48 20.00 48.43
N LEU A 17 -13.23 21.27 48.11
CA LEU A 17 -11.91 21.90 48.22
C LEU A 17 -11.38 21.81 49.65
N ILE A 18 -10.10 21.50 49.79
CA ILE A 18 -9.27 22.01 50.89
C ILE A 18 -8.05 22.68 50.28
N THR A 19 -8.03 24.00 50.39
CA THR A 19 -6.85 24.86 50.21
C THR A 19 -6.38 25.28 51.60
N ALA A 20 -5.08 25.21 51.84
CA ALA A 20 -4.24 26.05 52.73
C ALA A 20 -3.05 25.23 53.22
N CYS A 21 -1.85 25.73 53.50
CA CYS A 21 -1.08 26.94 53.20
C CYS A 21 0.18 26.79 54.09
N ASN A 22 1.37 27.12 53.58
CA ASN A 22 2.51 27.76 54.26
C ASN A 22 3.79 27.43 53.48
N GLY A 23 4.69 28.35 53.15
CA GLY A 23 4.82 29.77 53.46
C GLY A 23 6.30 30.15 53.25
N GLY A 24 6.58 31.41 52.88
CA GLY A 24 7.87 32.05 53.19
C GLY A 24 8.79 32.49 52.02
N ASN A 25 8.50 33.69 51.49
CA ASN A 25 9.40 34.85 51.35
C ASN A 25 10.84 34.76 50.74
N LYS A 26 10.99 35.58 49.68
CA LYS A 26 12.00 36.66 49.44
C LYS A 26 13.43 36.34 48.94
N SER A 27 13.65 36.84 47.71
CA SER A 27 14.72 37.77 47.25
C SER A 27 16.20 37.40 47.44
N GLY A 28 16.93 37.35 46.33
CA GLY A 28 18.40 37.43 46.30
C GLY A 28 18.94 37.32 44.87
N ASP A 29 19.14 38.48 44.22
CA ASP A 29 20.06 38.61 43.09
C ASP A 29 21.43 38.04 43.48
N ASN A 30 21.99 37.17 42.65
CA ASN A 30 23.43 37.02 42.54
C ASN A 30 23.78 36.57 41.12
N ILE A 31 24.10 37.57 40.32
CA ILE A 31 24.87 37.48 39.09
C ILE A 31 26.18 36.76 39.42
N THR A 32 26.41 35.60 38.80
CA THR A 32 27.77 35.15 38.51
C THR A 32 27.82 34.82 37.02
N GLN A 33 28.29 35.79 36.24
CA GLN A 33 28.85 35.55 34.91
C GLN A 33 30.02 34.58 35.07
N VAL A 34 29.92 33.40 34.48
CA VAL A 34 31.09 32.60 34.12
C VAL A 34 31.00 32.34 32.62
N GLN A 35 31.80 33.16 31.93
CA GLN A 35 32.49 32.93 30.68
C GLN A 35 31.91 31.92 29.69
N THR A 36 31.43 32.51 28.59
CA THR A 36 31.40 31.99 27.23
C THR A 36 32.63 31.13 26.93
N ILE A 37 32.41 29.84 26.65
CA ILE A 37 33.22 29.09 25.71
C ILE A 37 32.32 28.91 24.50
N GLU A 38 32.56 29.72 23.47
CA GLU A 38 32.09 29.47 22.11
C GLU A 38 32.75 28.19 21.63
N ASP A 39 32.16 27.04 21.95
CA ASP A 39 32.18 25.95 20.98
C ASP A 39 31.10 26.30 19.98
N SER A 40 31.51 26.99 18.91
CA SER A 40 30.77 26.96 17.66
C SER A 40 30.77 25.51 17.18
N VAL A 41 29.89 24.70 17.76
CA VAL A 41 29.30 23.60 17.03
C VAL A 41 28.62 24.31 15.87
N THR A 42 29.30 24.33 14.73
CA THR A 42 28.61 24.30 13.46
C THR A 42 27.65 23.13 13.60
N GLU A 43 26.42 23.42 14.02
CA GLU A 43 25.29 22.57 13.72
C GLU A 43 25.35 22.46 12.20
N ASN A 44 26.01 21.39 11.73
CA ASN A 44 25.59 20.75 10.51
C ASN A 44 24.08 20.77 10.62
N ILE A 45 23.43 21.40 9.66
CA ILE A 45 22.01 21.24 9.40
C ILE A 45 21.86 19.74 9.14
N ALA A 46 21.84 18.96 10.22
CA ALA A 46 21.46 17.58 10.22
C ALA A 46 20.05 17.67 9.71
N ASP A 47 19.83 17.12 8.52
CA ASP A 47 18.54 16.94 7.88
C ASP A 47 17.51 16.78 8.99
N VAL A 48 16.65 17.78 9.17
CA VAL A 48 15.55 17.66 10.14
C VAL A 48 14.70 16.54 9.57
N ILE A 49 14.91 15.32 10.08
CA ILE A 49 14.15 14.16 9.66
C ILE A 49 12.72 14.43 10.12
N ARG A 50 11.88 14.82 9.16
CA ARG A 50 10.46 15.07 9.41
C ARG A 50 9.81 13.73 9.71
N GLY A 51 9.16 13.63 10.87
CA GLY A 51 8.42 12.42 11.25
C GLY A 51 9.30 11.22 11.60
N ARG A 52 8.63 10.08 11.80
CA ARG A 52 9.26 8.79 12.09
C ARG A 52 9.77 8.16 10.81
N ILE A 53 11.00 7.65 10.80
CA ILE A 53 11.50 6.79 9.71
C ILE A 53 10.70 5.47 9.73
N ILE A 54 10.11 5.14 8.59
CA ILE A 54 9.36 3.90 8.38
C ILE A 54 10.05 2.96 7.38
N GLU A 55 10.90 3.49 6.50
CA GLU A 55 11.76 2.72 5.59
C GLU A 55 13.08 3.48 5.38
N ASP A 56 14.20 2.76 5.37
CA ASP A 56 15.53 3.30 5.07
C ASP A 56 16.42 2.14 4.57
N THR A 57 16.40 1.93 3.25
CA THR A 57 16.98 0.74 2.64
C THR A 57 17.56 0.99 1.26
N VAL A 58 18.42 0.07 0.84
CA VAL A 58 18.97 -0.01 -0.52
C VAL A 58 18.65 -1.40 -1.06
N ILE A 59 17.91 -1.46 -2.17
CA ILE A 59 17.51 -2.72 -2.80
C ILE A 59 17.69 -2.64 -4.32
N GLY A 60 18.59 -3.48 -4.84
CA GLY A 60 19.02 -3.38 -6.24
C GLY A 60 19.56 -1.98 -6.55
N HIS A 61 18.98 -1.34 -7.55
CA HIS A 61 19.31 0.03 -7.97
C HIS A 61 18.62 1.11 -7.14
N TRP A 62 17.66 0.76 -6.28
CA TRP A 62 16.87 1.72 -5.53
C TRP A 62 17.50 2.02 -4.16
N THR A 63 17.60 3.30 -3.83
CA THR A 63 17.80 3.78 -2.45
C THR A 63 16.53 4.51 -2.03
N ILE A 64 15.97 4.13 -0.89
CA ILE A 64 14.67 4.60 -0.43
C ILE A 64 14.77 5.01 1.02
N LYS A 65 14.27 6.20 1.31
CA LYS A 65 13.99 6.64 2.66
C LYS A 65 12.57 7.18 2.71
N ALA A 66 11.74 6.58 3.55
CA ALA A 66 10.39 7.02 3.79
C ALA A 66 10.23 7.44 5.26
N THR A 67 9.63 8.59 5.48
CA THR A 67 9.25 9.05 6.82
C THR A 67 7.76 9.33 6.89
N LYS A 68 7.17 9.19 8.07
CA LYS A 68 5.74 9.43 8.31
C LYS A 68 5.54 10.46 9.41
N ASP A 69 4.63 11.40 9.16
CA ASP A 69 4.19 12.36 10.16
C ASP A 69 2.68 12.63 10.03
N SER A 70 2.07 13.14 11.11
CA SER A 70 0.68 13.62 11.03
C SER A 70 0.58 14.85 10.14
N ASN A 71 -0.51 14.97 9.39
CA ASN A 71 -0.78 16.13 8.56
C ASN A 71 -1.91 17.01 9.15
N ASP A 72 -2.36 17.99 8.36
CA ASP A 72 -3.36 18.97 8.74
C ASP A 72 -4.81 18.50 8.56
N ILE A 73 -5.01 17.31 7.98
CA ILE A 73 -6.32 16.72 7.75
C ILE A 73 -6.80 16.00 9.00
N VAL A 74 -8.10 16.17 9.27
CA VAL A 74 -8.81 15.48 10.33
C VAL A 74 -9.88 14.62 9.69
N VAL A 75 -9.90 13.34 10.07
CA VAL A 75 -10.84 12.33 9.61
C VAL A 75 -11.73 11.91 10.78
N GLY A 76 -13.02 11.74 10.52
CA GLY A 76 -14.00 11.27 11.52
C GLY A 76 -15.20 12.21 11.72
N ARG A 77 -16.10 11.84 12.65
CA ARG A 77 -17.35 12.56 12.97
C ARG A 77 -17.22 13.29 14.31
N HIS A 78 -18.23 14.10 14.65
CA HIS A 78 -18.19 15.08 15.75
C HIS A 78 -17.78 14.55 17.15
N ASP A 79 -17.82 13.24 17.37
CA ASP A 79 -17.45 12.53 18.61
C ASP A 79 -16.10 11.79 18.54
N TRP A 80 -15.50 11.64 17.36
CA TRP A 80 -14.20 10.99 17.16
C TRP A 80 -13.47 11.60 15.96
N ALA A 81 -12.41 12.37 16.22
CA ALA A 81 -11.62 13.07 15.23
C ALA A 81 -10.14 12.64 15.35
N VAL A 82 -9.59 12.08 14.27
CA VAL A 82 -8.21 11.60 14.21
C VAL A 82 -7.47 12.38 13.13
N LYS A 83 -6.20 12.71 13.39
CA LYS A 83 -5.34 13.29 12.35
C LYS A 83 -4.93 12.23 11.35
N ASP A 84 -5.03 12.57 10.07
CA ASP A 84 -4.45 11.76 9.01
C ASP A 84 -2.92 11.91 8.98
N SER A 85 -2.25 11.10 8.18
CA SER A 85 -0.80 11.08 8.03
C SER A 85 -0.35 11.35 6.60
N SER A 86 0.87 11.85 6.47
CA SER A 86 1.61 11.93 5.22
C SER A 86 2.86 11.07 5.28
N VAL A 87 3.24 10.51 4.14
CA VAL A 87 4.51 9.81 3.94
C VAL A 87 5.40 10.65 3.05
N PHE A 88 6.64 10.89 3.46
CA PHE A 88 7.62 11.67 2.72
C PHE A 88 8.67 10.74 2.12
N LEU A 89 8.75 10.71 0.79
CA LEU A 89 9.64 9.83 0.04
C LEU A 89 10.87 10.59 -0.47
N THR A 90 12.04 10.11 -0.07
CA THR A 90 13.32 10.47 -0.67
C THR A 90 13.90 9.23 -1.33
N MET A 91 14.02 9.26 -2.65
CA MET A 91 14.33 8.09 -3.46
C MET A 91 15.34 8.42 -4.54
N SER A 92 16.26 7.50 -4.80
CA SER A 92 17.13 7.54 -5.97
C SER A 92 17.19 6.18 -6.66
N TYR A 93 17.36 6.22 -7.97
CA TYR A 93 17.68 5.06 -8.80
C TYR A 93 19.11 5.23 -9.28
N ASP A 94 19.97 4.28 -8.95
CA ASP A 94 21.43 4.40 -8.99
C ASP A 94 21.90 5.66 -8.23
N ARG A 95 22.26 6.71 -8.98
CA ARG A 95 22.72 8.00 -8.44
C ARG A 95 21.82 9.16 -8.86
N ASN A 96 20.72 8.85 -9.54
CA ASN A 96 19.76 9.85 -10.01
C ASN A 96 18.64 9.99 -8.99
N ILE A 97 18.40 11.22 -8.55
CA ILE A 97 17.30 11.52 -7.63
C ILE A 97 15.99 11.30 -8.40
N VAL A 98 15.13 10.42 -7.86
CA VAL A 98 13.78 10.15 -8.35
C VAL A 98 12.81 11.09 -7.64
N TYR A 99 12.84 11.06 -6.30
CA TYR A 99 12.08 11.97 -5.45
C TYR A 99 12.97 12.54 -4.34
N SER A 100 12.72 13.81 -3.99
CA SER A 100 13.35 14.49 -2.87
C SER A 100 12.25 15.02 -1.96
N ASP A 101 12.09 14.41 -0.79
CA ASP A 101 11.06 14.77 0.19
C ASP A 101 9.63 14.89 -0.40
N LYS A 102 9.27 13.98 -1.31
CA LYS A 102 7.95 13.99 -1.93
C LYS A 102 6.90 13.55 -0.92
N GLU A 103 5.99 14.45 -0.58
CA GLU A 103 4.82 14.15 0.26
C GLU A 103 3.80 13.31 -0.53
N ILE A 104 3.41 12.19 0.05
CA ILE A 104 2.29 11.33 -0.35
C ILE A 104 1.22 11.43 0.72
N ARG A 105 0.02 11.81 0.30
CA ARG A 105 -1.16 11.99 1.15
C ARG A 105 -2.27 11.04 0.67
N THR A 106 -3.31 10.90 1.48
CA THR A 106 -4.48 10.06 1.17
C THR A 106 -5.08 10.39 -0.20
N LYS A 107 -5.18 11.67 -0.58
CA LYS A 107 -5.65 12.07 -1.93
C LYS A 107 -4.80 11.55 -3.08
N ASP A 108 -3.51 11.32 -2.88
CA ASP A 108 -2.59 10.88 -3.93
C ASP A 108 -2.77 9.39 -4.24
N VAL A 109 -3.39 8.64 -3.31
CA VAL A 109 -3.64 7.20 -3.43
C VAL A 109 -5.11 6.85 -3.66
N VAL A 110 -6.06 7.51 -2.98
CA VAL A 110 -7.51 7.23 -3.10
C VAL A 110 -8.32 8.36 -3.74
N GLY A 111 -7.70 9.50 -4.05
CA GLY A 111 -8.32 10.60 -4.80
C GLY A 111 -9.06 11.65 -3.95
N ASN A 112 -9.21 11.45 -2.64
CA ASN A 112 -9.81 12.40 -1.70
C ASN A 112 -9.13 12.40 -0.31
N GLU A 113 -9.48 13.38 0.52
CA GLU A 113 -9.00 13.55 1.90
C GLU A 113 -10.18 13.74 2.85
N GLY A 114 -10.00 13.41 4.13
CA GLY A 114 -11.00 13.62 5.19
C GLY A 114 -12.01 12.49 5.37
N GLU A 115 -11.95 11.45 4.53
CA GLU A 115 -12.79 10.25 4.63
C GLU A 115 -12.00 9.05 5.17
N TYR A 116 -10.85 8.78 4.58
CA TYR A 116 -9.96 7.67 4.95
C TYR A 116 -8.74 8.18 5.72
N ILE A 117 -8.16 7.32 6.56
CA ILE A 117 -6.88 7.53 7.24
C ILE A 117 -5.84 6.62 6.60
N MET A 118 -4.66 7.17 6.29
CA MET A 118 -3.49 6.39 5.89
C MET A 118 -2.94 5.59 7.08
N GLN A 119 -3.20 4.28 7.10
CA GLN A 119 -2.75 3.37 8.14
C GLN A 119 -1.53 2.55 7.71
N TRP A 120 -1.45 2.17 6.44
CA TRP A 120 -0.27 1.53 5.84
C TRP A 120 0.49 2.50 4.96
N ASP A 121 1.81 2.52 5.13
CA ASP A 121 2.62 3.72 4.99
C ASP A 121 3.69 3.61 3.88
N GLY A 122 3.47 2.78 2.86
CA GLY A 122 4.42 2.63 1.76
C GLY A 122 5.49 1.57 2.00
N GLU A 123 5.09 0.39 2.51
CA GLU A 123 5.99 -0.77 2.58
C GLU A 123 6.40 -1.18 1.15
N ILE A 124 7.63 -1.64 0.97
CA ILE A 124 8.11 -2.10 -0.34
C ILE A 124 7.44 -3.44 -0.66
N PHE A 125 6.41 -3.39 -1.50
CA PHE A 125 5.65 -4.55 -1.94
C PHE A 125 6.41 -5.36 -3.00
N TRP A 126 6.98 -4.67 -3.98
CA TRP A 126 7.76 -5.29 -5.05
C TRP A 126 8.80 -4.31 -5.59
N VAL A 127 9.91 -4.86 -6.08
CA VAL A 127 10.95 -4.08 -6.73
C VAL A 127 11.59 -4.84 -7.88
N SER A 128 11.69 -4.17 -9.01
CA SER A 128 12.37 -4.60 -10.21
C SER A 128 13.33 -3.50 -10.68
N ASP A 129 14.09 -3.77 -11.73
CA ASP A 129 14.92 -2.74 -12.35
C ASP A 129 14.04 -1.71 -13.08
N SER A 130 12.81 -2.10 -13.42
CA SER A 130 11.85 -1.31 -14.20
C SER A 130 10.95 -0.43 -13.33
N ALA A 131 10.65 -0.85 -12.10
CA ALA A 131 9.77 -0.12 -11.20
C ALA A 131 9.94 -0.54 -9.73
N ILE A 132 9.48 0.32 -8.83
CA ILE A 132 9.22 -0.03 -7.43
C ILE A 132 7.75 0.18 -7.10
N TYR A 133 7.20 -0.69 -6.25
CA TYR A 133 5.80 -0.71 -5.87
C TYR A 133 5.74 -0.60 -4.35
N LEU A 134 5.16 0.50 -3.87
CA LEU A 134 4.94 0.74 -2.44
C LEU A 134 3.48 0.46 -2.09
N SER A 135 3.22 -0.30 -1.03
CA SER A 135 1.86 -0.59 -0.56
C SER A 135 1.35 0.50 0.37
N PHE A 136 0.18 1.05 0.05
CA PHE A 136 -0.54 2.01 0.87
C PHE A 136 -1.92 1.47 1.21
N GLY A 137 -2.34 1.71 2.45
CA GLY A 137 -3.64 1.31 2.97
C GLY A 137 -4.37 2.48 3.58
N CYS A 138 -5.53 2.81 3.05
CA CYS A 138 -6.36 3.94 3.48
C CYS A 138 -7.74 3.44 3.89
N PHE A 139 -8.08 3.58 5.17
CA PHE A 139 -9.26 2.94 5.76
C PHE A 139 -10.15 3.94 6.49
N LEU A 140 -11.45 3.65 6.52
CA LEU A 140 -12.38 4.40 7.36
C LEU A 140 -11.98 4.21 8.84
N PRO A 141 -12.04 5.27 9.66
CA PRO A 141 -11.67 5.19 11.07
C PRO A 141 -12.42 4.07 11.81
N ASP A 142 -11.69 3.30 12.63
CA ASP A 142 -12.20 2.18 13.43
C ASP A 142 -12.89 1.06 12.61
N THR A 143 -12.52 0.90 11.34
CA THR A 143 -12.97 -0.21 10.49
C THR A 143 -11.81 -0.84 9.72
N ASP A 144 -12.07 -2.00 9.13
CA ASP A 144 -11.25 -2.65 8.11
C ASP A 144 -11.73 -2.30 6.67
N ASP A 145 -12.69 -1.39 6.53
CA ASP A 145 -13.25 -0.95 5.25
C ASP A 145 -12.38 0.15 4.65
N GLY A 146 -11.86 -0.09 3.44
CA GLY A 146 -10.89 0.81 2.83
C GLY A 146 -10.25 0.28 1.56
N TRP A 147 -9.12 0.89 1.23
CA TRP A 147 -8.41 0.70 -0.02
C TRP A 147 -7.00 0.19 0.23
N ASN A 148 -6.63 -0.87 -0.49
CA ASN A 148 -5.25 -1.34 -0.61
C ASN A 148 -4.72 -0.98 -1.99
N MET A 149 -3.62 -0.26 -2.01
CA MET A 149 -3.11 0.40 -3.20
C MET A 149 -1.62 0.11 -3.38
N LEU A 150 -1.20 -0.18 -4.60
CA LEU A 150 0.20 -0.11 -4.98
C LEU A 150 0.49 1.21 -5.68
N TYR A 151 1.44 1.95 -5.15
CA TYR A 151 2.02 3.14 -5.75
C TYR A 151 3.25 2.72 -6.55
N GLN A 152 3.08 2.53 -7.86
CA GLN A 152 4.16 2.19 -8.81
C GLN A 152 4.97 3.46 -9.09
N ILE A 153 6.30 3.38 -9.00
CA ILE A 153 7.24 4.47 -9.31
C ILE A 153 8.29 3.94 -10.28
N LEU A 154 8.53 4.67 -11.35
CA LEU A 154 9.55 4.34 -12.36
C LEU A 154 10.85 5.11 -12.10
N PRO A 155 11.99 4.66 -12.66
CA PRO A 155 13.28 5.33 -12.49
C PRO A 155 13.30 6.81 -12.93
N ASP A 156 12.38 7.24 -13.79
CA ASP A 156 12.23 8.63 -14.23
C ASP A 156 11.32 9.49 -13.33
N GLY A 157 10.78 8.91 -12.25
CA GLY A 157 9.86 9.57 -11.33
C GLY A 157 8.40 9.58 -11.77
N THR A 158 8.06 8.99 -12.92
CA THR A 158 6.67 8.75 -13.30
C THR A 158 6.04 7.76 -12.32
N SER A 159 4.78 7.97 -11.95
CA SER A 159 4.07 7.06 -11.05
C SER A 159 2.69 6.66 -11.57
N ASN A 160 2.23 5.49 -11.11
CA ASN A 160 0.88 4.98 -11.37
C ASN A 160 0.28 4.38 -10.09
N ILE A 161 -1.04 4.44 -9.99
CA ILE A 161 -1.81 3.86 -8.90
C ILE A 161 -2.49 2.58 -9.37
N ILE A 162 -2.41 1.53 -8.55
CA ILE A 162 -2.87 0.17 -8.83
C ILE A 162 -3.73 -0.27 -7.65
N VAL A 163 -5.03 -0.49 -7.86
CA VAL A 163 -5.99 -0.86 -6.80
C VAL A 163 -5.96 -2.38 -6.57
N LEU A 164 -5.42 -2.83 -5.44
CA LEU A 164 -5.55 -4.23 -5.02
C LEU A 164 -6.95 -4.42 -4.42
N GLU A 165 -7.97 -4.50 -5.28
CA GLU A 165 -9.33 -4.74 -4.83
C GLU A 165 -9.45 -6.12 -4.17
N TYR A 166 -10.18 -6.17 -3.06
CA TYR A 166 -10.60 -7.41 -2.41
C TYR A 166 -11.43 -8.31 -3.35
N GLU A 167 -12.00 -7.75 -4.43
CA GLU A 167 -12.75 -8.46 -5.48
C GLU A 167 -11.86 -9.11 -6.56
N ILE A 168 -10.58 -8.72 -6.67
CA ILE A 168 -9.63 -9.29 -7.63
C ILE A 168 -9.00 -10.58 -7.08
N GLY A 169 -9.25 -10.91 -5.81
CA GLY A 169 -8.80 -12.15 -5.18
C GLY A 169 -9.96 -12.90 -4.55
N VAL A 170 -9.68 -14.13 -4.15
CA VAL A 170 -10.52 -14.81 -3.16
C VAL A 170 -9.87 -14.57 -1.81
N ASP A 171 -10.65 -14.27 -0.79
CA ASP A 171 -10.17 -14.13 0.59
C ASP A 171 -9.21 -15.28 0.96
N GLY A 172 -8.02 -14.91 1.45
CA GLY A 172 -6.91 -15.85 1.74
C GLY A 172 -6.10 -16.35 0.53
N ASN A 173 -6.42 -15.95 -0.70
CA ASN A 173 -5.75 -16.37 -1.94
C ASN A 173 -5.33 -15.18 -2.82
N THR A 174 -4.63 -14.21 -2.22
CA THR A 174 -4.20 -12.98 -2.92
C THR A 174 -3.07 -13.21 -3.93
N TYR A 175 -2.39 -14.36 -3.89
CA TYR A 175 -1.22 -14.66 -4.73
C TYR A 175 -1.47 -14.48 -6.24
N ILE A 176 -2.66 -14.83 -6.74
CA ILE A 176 -3.02 -14.67 -8.16
C ILE A 176 -3.29 -13.20 -8.48
N ALA A 177 -4.02 -12.51 -7.60
CA ALA A 177 -4.30 -11.09 -7.74
C ALA A 177 -2.99 -10.29 -7.79
N ASP A 178 -2.08 -10.56 -6.85
CA ASP A 178 -0.77 -9.93 -6.74
C ASP A 178 0.10 -10.24 -7.96
N PHE A 179 0.17 -11.51 -8.35
CA PHE A 179 0.91 -11.93 -9.54
C PHE A 179 0.41 -11.22 -10.80
N MET A 180 -0.91 -11.20 -11.03
CA MET A 180 -1.49 -10.58 -12.23
C MET A 180 -1.37 -9.05 -12.20
N ALA A 181 -1.52 -8.42 -11.03
CA ALA A 181 -1.30 -6.99 -10.86
C ALA A 181 0.13 -6.62 -11.23
N LEU A 182 1.13 -7.31 -10.67
CA LEU A 182 2.53 -7.07 -10.97
C LEU A 182 2.84 -7.40 -12.43
N TYR A 183 2.45 -8.57 -12.92
CA TYR A 183 2.74 -9.02 -14.28
C TYR A 183 2.24 -8.04 -15.34
N LEU A 184 0.97 -7.63 -15.27
CA LEU A 184 0.39 -6.69 -16.23
C LEU A 184 1.04 -5.30 -16.12
N ASN A 185 1.32 -4.82 -14.90
CA ASN A 185 1.90 -3.49 -14.74
C ASN A 185 3.41 -3.44 -15.06
N GLU A 186 4.17 -4.52 -14.85
CA GLU A 186 5.55 -4.69 -15.31
C GLU A 186 5.60 -4.74 -16.85
N ARG A 187 4.71 -5.52 -17.47
CA ARG A 187 4.58 -5.54 -18.94
C ARG A 187 4.20 -4.18 -19.50
N ALA A 188 3.33 -3.42 -18.82
CA ALA A 188 2.92 -2.08 -19.22
C ALA A 188 4.07 -1.06 -19.25
N VAL A 189 5.12 -1.27 -18.45
CA VAL A 189 6.29 -0.38 -18.38
C VAL A 189 7.49 -0.92 -19.16
N GLY A 190 7.31 -2.03 -19.88
CA GLY A 190 8.35 -2.62 -20.71
C GLY A 190 9.42 -3.37 -19.91
N ALA A 191 9.01 -4.06 -18.84
CA ALA A 191 9.92 -4.80 -17.97
C ALA A 191 10.83 -5.77 -18.74
N SER A 192 12.06 -5.92 -18.25
CA SER A 192 13.03 -6.83 -18.85
C SER A 192 12.62 -8.30 -18.66
N SER A 193 13.15 -9.20 -19.49
CA SER A 193 12.97 -10.64 -19.28
C SER A 193 13.54 -11.11 -17.94
N GLY A 194 14.57 -10.44 -17.42
CA GLY A 194 15.11 -10.69 -16.08
C GLY A 194 14.15 -10.32 -14.96
N ASP A 195 13.49 -9.17 -15.06
CA ASP A 195 12.48 -8.73 -14.10
C ASP A 195 11.27 -9.68 -14.08
N LEU A 196 10.78 -10.05 -15.27
CA LEU A 196 9.68 -11.01 -15.39
C LEU A 196 10.06 -12.39 -14.86
N LYS A 197 11.29 -12.85 -15.11
CA LYS A 197 11.79 -14.10 -14.53
C LYS A 197 11.77 -14.07 -12.99
N ARG A 198 12.24 -12.99 -12.38
CA ARG A 198 12.19 -12.84 -10.91
C ARG A 198 10.76 -12.86 -10.39
N LEU A 199 9.83 -12.24 -11.11
CA LEU A 199 8.42 -12.29 -10.77
C LEU A 199 7.87 -13.72 -10.83
N TYR A 200 8.22 -14.49 -11.87
CA TYR A 200 7.82 -15.89 -11.97
C TYR A 200 8.40 -16.74 -10.84
N GLU A 201 9.69 -16.58 -10.51
CA GLU A 201 10.32 -17.29 -9.39
C GLU A 201 9.64 -16.96 -8.04
N GLN A 202 9.13 -15.73 -7.89
CA GLN A 202 8.42 -15.30 -6.69
C GLN A 202 7.01 -15.89 -6.55
N TYR A 203 6.26 -16.08 -7.64
CA TYR A 203 4.85 -16.48 -7.54
C TYR A 203 4.55 -17.89 -8.05
N CYS A 204 5.39 -18.45 -8.92
CA CYS A 204 5.18 -19.74 -9.54
C CYS A 204 6.01 -20.85 -8.87
N SER A 205 5.65 -22.11 -9.15
CA SER A 205 6.55 -23.24 -8.88
C SER A 205 7.82 -23.11 -9.72
N LYS A 206 8.87 -23.82 -9.31
CA LYS A 206 10.14 -23.80 -10.02
C LYS A 206 9.97 -24.24 -11.47
N GLU A 207 9.23 -25.32 -11.70
CA GLU A 207 9.00 -25.89 -13.03
C GLU A 207 8.27 -24.89 -13.93
N LEU A 208 7.21 -24.25 -13.43
CA LEU A 208 6.46 -23.26 -14.20
C LEU A 208 7.29 -21.98 -14.43
N ALA A 209 8.04 -21.51 -13.44
CA ALA A 209 8.89 -20.33 -13.60
C ALA A 209 9.97 -20.54 -14.67
N GLU A 210 10.57 -21.74 -14.74
CA GLU A 210 11.52 -22.12 -15.78
C GLU A 210 10.85 -22.19 -17.16
N GLU A 211 9.65 -22.76 -17.26
CA GLU A 211 8.85 -22.79 -18.49
C GLU A 211 8.53 -21.38 -19.00
N LEU A 212 7.96 -20.53 -18.15
CA LEU A 212 7.58 -19.15 -18.49
C LEU A 212 8.78 -18.29 -18.87
N SER A 213 9.94 -18.52 -18.25
CA SER A 213 11.18 -17.81 -18.58
C SER A 213 11.77 -18.23 -19.93
N ALA A 214 11.47 -19.45 -20.39
CA ALA A 214 11.91 -19.98 -21.67
C ALA A 214 10.85 -19.84 -22.78
N ALA A 215 9.62 -19.48 -22.42
CA ALA A 215 8.50 -19.41 -23.34
C ALA A 215 8.75 -18.36 -24.45
N THR A 216 8.33 -18.71 -25.66
CA THR A 216 8.36 -17.80 -26.82
C THR A 216 7.11 -16.94 -26.93
N PHE A 217 6.04 -17.35 -26.24
CA PHE A 217 4.77 -16.64 -26.20
C PHE A 217 4.51 -16.15 -24.78
N PRO A 218 4.08 -14.89 -24.60
CA PRO A 218 3.77 -14.36 -23.28
C PRO A 218 2.45 -14.94 -22.75
N ILE A 219 2.25 -14.91 -21.43
CA ILE A 219 0.99 -15.29 -20.77
C ILE A 219 -0.18 -14.45 -21.32
N VAL A 220 0.05 -13.14 -21.46
CA VAL A 220 -0.88 -12.21 -22.11
C VAL A 220 -0.21 -11.61 -23.35
N SER A 221 -0.93 -11.67 -24.47
CA SER A 221 -0.48 -11.21 -25.79
C SER A 221 0.05 -9.78 -25.77
N ASP A 222 1.10 -9.52 -26.57
CA ASP A 222 1.79 -8.22 -26.65
C ASP A 222 0.92 -7.08 -27.22
N ASP A 223 -0.18 -7.42 -27.92
CA ASP A 223 -1.12 -6.44 -28.47
C ASP A 223 -2.17 -5.94 -27.46
N ALA A 224 -2.20 -6.52 -26.25
CA ALA A 224 -3.12 -6.10 -25.20
C ALA A 224 -2.71 -4.74 -24.59
N ASN A 225 -3.70 -3.96 -24.18
CA ASN A 225 -3.49 -2.81 -23.31
C ASN A 225 -3.42 -3.31 -21.86
N PHE A 226 -2.21 -3.58 -21.36
CA PHE A 226 -2.02 -4.19 -20.05
C PHE A 226 -2.62 -3.41 -18.88
N ARG A 227 -2.58 -2.06 -18.92
CA ARG A 227 -3.18 -1.24 -17.86
C ARG A 227 -4.71 -1.33 -17.86
N HIS A 228 -5.32 -1.43 -19.04
CA HIS A 228 -6.76 -1.65 -19.16
C HIS A 228 -7.15 -3.08 -18.77
N ALA A 229 -6.39 -4.08 -19.22
CA ALA A 229 -6.57 -5.48 -18.86
C ALA A 229 -6.58 -5.66 -17.34
N TYR A 230 -5.61 -5.05 -16.66
CA TYR A 230 -5.56 -5.09 -15.20
C TYR A 230 -6.81 -4.47 -14.55
N LYS A 231 -7.28 -3.31 -15.02
CA LYS A 231 -8.48 -2.64 -14.47
C LYS A 231 -9.78 -3.42 -14.68
N THR A 232 -9.78 -4.44 -15.52
CA THR A 232 -10.97 -5.24 -15.86
C THR A 232 -10.84 -6.68 -15.39
N ILE A 233 -9.78 -6.99 -14.64
CA ILE A 233 -9.51 -8.33 -14.17
C ILE A 233 -10.59 -8.80 -13.21
N ARG A 234 -10.98 -10.07 -13.35
CA ARG A 234 -11.87 -10.77 -12.44
C ARG A 234 -11.31 -12.16 -12.21
N ILE A 235 -11.22 -12.57 -10.95
CA ILE A 235 -10.64 -13.85 -10.58
C ILE A 235 -11.72 -14.64 -9.86
N GLU A 236 -12.13 -15.75 -10.47
CA GLU A 236 -13.23 -16.58 -9.98
C GLU A 236 -12.72 -17.98 -9.64
N PRO A 237 -12.95 -18.48 -8.41
CA PRO A 237 -12.59 -19.84 -8.05
C PRO A 237 -13.50 -20.84 -8.77
N GLN A 238 -12.91 -21.88 -9.34
CA GLN A 238 -13.66 -22.93 -10.01
C GLN A 238 -14.16 -24.00 -9.03
N ASP A 239 -13.43 -24.21 -7.93
CA ASP A 239 -13.67 -25.34 -7.02
C ASP A 239 -14.61 -24.98 -5.84
N GLY A 240 -15.14 -23.74 -5.80
CA GLY A 240 -16.06 -23.24 -4.78
C GLY A 240 -15.54 -23.30 -3.33
N PHE A 241 -14.26 -23.66 -3.14
CA PHE A 241 -13.59 -23.92 -1.86
C PHE A 241 -14.38 -24.80 -0.88
N THR A 242 -15.13 -25.79 -1.39
CA THR A 242 -15.88 -26.68 -0.52
C THR A 242 -14.99 -27.81 0.01
N GLY A 243 -14.41 -27.63 1.21
CA GLY A 243 -13.59 -28.63 1.91
C GLY A 243 -12.29 -28.08 2.47
N LEU A 244 -11.87 -28.56 3.65
CA LEU A 244 -10.60 -28.20 4.31
C LEU A 244 -9.38 -28.51 3.41
N PRO A 245 -8.26 -27.79 3.61
CA PRO A 245 -7.50 -27.15 2.54
C PRO A 245 -7.27 -28.09 1.36
N LEU A 246 -7.66 -27.63 0.18
CA LEU A 246 -7.49 -28.40 -1.04
C LEU A 246 -5.99 -28.53 -1.33
N GLU A 247 -5.57 -29.71 -1.81
CA GLU A 247 -4.20 -29.90 -2.32
C GLU A 247 -3.91 -28.91 -3.45
N LYS A 248 -4.95 -28.49 -4.18
CA LYS A 248 -4.89 -27.53 -5.28
C LYS A 248 -6.12 -26.64 -5.31
N TYR A 249 -5.92 -25.41 -5.76
CA TYR A 249 -6.97 -24.44 -6.00
C TYR A 249 -6.97 -24.02 -7.48
N SER A 250 -8.13 -24.08 -8.12
CA SER A 250 -8.29 -23.72 -9.53
C SER A 250 -9.04 -22.40 -9.68
N PHE A 251 -8.54 -21.53 -10.55
CA PHE A 251 -9.08 -20.19 -10.78
C PHE A 251 -9.24 -19.90 -12.26
N GLU A 252 -10.32 -19.19 -12.59
CA GLU A 252 -10.53 -18.57 -13.89
C GLU A 252 -10.27 -17.07 -13.77
N VAL A 253 -9.29 -16.58 -14.52
CA VAL A 253 -8.91 -15.17 -14.57
C VAL A 253 -9.42 -14.58 -15.88
N LYS A 254 -10.36 -13.65 -15.80
CA LYS A 254 -10.95 -12.96 -16.96
C LYS A 254 -10.46 -11.53 -17.01
N PHE A 255 -10.16 -11.02 -18.19
CA PHE A 255 -9.87 -9.59 -18.38
C PHE A 255 -10.20 -9.15 -19.80
N LYS A 256 -10.37 -7.84 -19.99
CA LYS A 256 -10.59 -7.24 -21.31
C LYS A 256 -9.27 -6.73 -21.86
N PRO A 257 -8.72 -7.31 -22.94
CA PRO A 257 -7.40 -6.93 -23.45
C PRO A 257 -7.40 -5.56 -24.14
N TYR A 258 -8.54 -5.05 -24.60
CA TYR A 258 -8.61 -3.82 -25.40
C TYR A 258 -9.58 -2.81 -24.80
N HIS A 259 -9.13 -1.55 -24.67
CA HIS A 259 -9.95 -0.46 -24.14
C HIS A 259 -11.18 -0.12 -25.00
N ASN A 260 -11.13 -0.40 -26.31
CA ASN A 260 -12.16 0.00 -27.26
C ASN A 260 -13.05 -1.17 -27.71
N ASP A 261 -12.86 -2.36 -27.13
CA ASP A 261 -13.61 -3.55 -27.49
C ASP A 261 -14.07 -4.30 -26.25
N ASP A 262 -15.21 -3.86 -25.71
CA ASP A 262 -15.83 -4.44 -24.53
C ASP A 262 -16.36 -5.86 -24.74
N ASN A 263 -16.41 -6.32 -25.99
CA ASN A 263 -16.95 -7.63 -26.37
C ASN A 263 -15.89 -8.72 -26.31
N VAL A 264 -14.61 -8.37 -26.25
CA VAL A 264 -13.51 -9.33 -26.17
C VAL A 264 -13.11 -9.54 -24.72
N THR A 265 -13.16 -10.80 -24.28
CA THR A 265 -12.65 -11.23 -22.97
C THR A 265 -11.63 -12.33 -23.18
N ASP A 266 -10.43 -12.11 -22.64
CA ASP A 266 -9.40 -13.14 -22.53
C ASP A 266 -9.56 -13.87 -21.20
N ILE A 267 -9.23 -15.16 -21.22
CA ILE A 267 -9.40 -16.06 -20.08
C ILE A 267 -8.09 -16.79 -19.86
N LEU A 268 -7.64 -16.86 -18.61
CA LEU A 268 -6.57 -17.74 -18.16
C LEU A 268 -7.13 -18.70 -17.11
N TYR A 269 -6.68 -19.95 -17.16
CA TYR A 269 -6.93 -20.94 -16.13
C TYR A 269 -5.65 -21.12 -15.32
N MET A 270 -5.72 -20.84 -14.02
CA MET A 270 -4.58 -20.93 -13.11
C MET A 270 -4.82 -21.97 -12.04
N GLU A 271 -3.82 -22.80 -11.78
CA GLU A 271 -3.82 -23.73 -10.65
C GLU A 271 -2.76 -23.30 -9.63
N VAL A 272 -3.12 -23.34 -8.36
CA VAL A 272 -2.25 -23.04 -7.22
C VAL A 272 -2.10 -24.28 -6.35
N ASP A 273 -0.88 -24.61 -5.97
CA ASP A 273 -0.61 -25.65 -4.97
C ASP A 273 -0.99 -25.12 -3.57
N GLY A 274 -1.91 -25.81 -2.90
CA GLY A 274 -2.47 -25.34 -1.64
C GLY A 274 -1.55 -25.48 -0.43
N THR A 275 -0.39 -26.13 -0.59
CA THR A 275 0.62 -26.28 0.48
C THR A 275 1.69 -25.20 0.41
N THR A 276 2.03 -24.75 -0.80
CA THR A 276 3.08 -23.76 -1.07
C THR A 276 2.54 -22.39 -1.45
N ASN A 277 1.26 -22.30 -1.79
CA ASN A 277 0.61 -21.12 -2.36
C ASN A 277 1.31 -20.60 -3.63
N LYS A 278 1.93 -21.50 -4.39
CA LYS A 278 2.59 -21.21 -5.66
C LYS A 278 1.69 -21.57 -6.82
N ILE A 279 1.70 -20.73 -7.86
CA ILE A 279 1.04 -21.03 -9.12
C ILE A 279 1.81 -22.17 -9.80
N ILE A 280 1.15 -23.30 -10.04
CA ILE A 280 1.75 -24.49 -10.64
C ILE A 280 1.39 -24.66 -12.11
N LYS A 281 0.36 -23.94 -12.58
CA LYS A 281 -0.11 -24.01 -13.97
C LYS A 281 -0.77 -22.71 -14.40
N ILE A 282 -0.53 -22.29 -15.64
CA ILE A 282 -1.24 -21.20 -16.30
C ILE A 282 -1.53 -21.64 -17.74
N ASP A 283 -2.82 -21.83 -18.07
CA ASP A 283 -3.26 -22.15 -19.43
C ASP A 283 -4.07 -20.99 -20.01
N SER A 284 -3.84 -20.67 -21.28
CA SER A 284 -4.71 -19.76 -22.03
C SER A 284 -6.03 -20.44 -22.38
N GLY A 285 -7.15 -19.85 -21.95
CA GLY A 285 -8.49 -20.24 -22.37
C GLY A 285 -8.88 -19.69 -23.74
N GLU A 286 -10.08 -20.05 -24.21
CA GLU A 286 -10.64 -19.49 -25.44
C GLU A 286 -11.00 -18.01 -25.25
N ARG A 287 -10.48 -17.13 -26.12
CA ARG A 287 -10.92 -15.74 -26.25
C ARG A 287 -12.40 -15.71 -26.60
N LYS A 288 -13.22 -15.13 -25.73
CA LYS A 288 -14.66 -14.97 -25.96
C LYS A 288 -14.92 -13.64 -26.65
N VAL A 289 -15.70 -13.69 -27.73
CA VAL A 289 -16.29 -12.51 -28.38
C VAL A 289 -17.79 -12.59 -28.10
N ILE A 290 -18.30 -11.65 -27.29
CA ILE A 290 -19.70 -11.60 -26.83
C ILE A 290 -20.51 -10.64 -27.69
#